data_AF-A0A2V8MY63-F1
#
_entry.id   AF-A0A2V8MY63-F1
#
_cell.length_a   1.000
_cell.length_b   1.000
_cell.length_c   1.000
_cell.angle_alpha   90.00
_cell.angle_beta   90.00
_cell.angle_gamma   90.00
#
_symmetry.space_group_name_H-M   'P 1'
#
loop_
_entity.id
_entity.type
_entity.pdbx_description
1 polymer ?
#
loop_
_entity_poly.entity_id
_entity_poly.type
_entity_poly.pdbx_seq_one_letter_code
_entity_poly.pdbx_strand_id
1 'polypeptide(L)'
;MDITLLEVLVKNVSKVSFARDIRPLFRSVDIEHMKGMEILLDDYKYMSDATNGYQNAQRVYDSLTGKTEPRMPPNGPYWSKDKLDLFENWVKGGCQP
;
A
#
# COMPACT_ATOMS: atom_id res chain seq x y z
N MET A 1 -14.33 21.81 17.62
CA MET A 1 -13.69 21.37 16.36
C MET A 1 -14.80 20.75 15.53
N ASP A 2 -15.05 21.27 14.33
CA ASP A 2 -16.23 20.97 13.50
C ASP A 2 -16.05 19.68 12.69
N ILE A 3 -17.07 18.82 12.69
CA ILE A 3 -17.12 17.55 11.94
C ILE A 3 -16.96 17.83 10.44
N THR A 4 -17.48 18.96 9.95
CA THR A 4 -17.37 19.36 8.54
C THR A 4 -15.91 19.66 8.15
N LEU A 5 -15.09 20.16 9.06
CA LEU A 5 -13.66 20.39 8.80
C LEU A 5 -12.88 19.07 8.76
N LEU A 6 -13.24 18.08 9.60
CA LEU A 6 -12.65 16.74 9.54
C LEU A 6 -12.99 16.04 8.22
N GLU A 7 -14.23 16.08 7.77
CA GLU A 7 -14.63 15.48 6.49
C GLU A 7 -13.96 16.16 5.28
N VAL A 8 -13.81 17.49 5.32
CA VAL A 8 -13.12 18.26 4.27
C VAL A 8 -11.62 17.99 4.30
N LEU A 9 -10.98 17.91 5.47
CA LEU A 9 -9.57 17.52 5.60
C LEU A 9 -9.33 16.09 5.10
N VAL A 10 -10.23 15.15 5.41
CA VAL A 10 -10.18 13.77 4.87
C VAL A 10 -10.37 13.75 3.35
N LYS A 11 -11.21 14.63 2.79
CA LYS A 11 -11.40 14.76 1.33
C LYS A 11 -10.25 15.49 0.61
N ASN A 12 -9.50 16.36 1.31
CA ASN A 12 -8.45 17.22 0.73
C ASN A 12 -7.01 16.79 1.04
N VAL A 13 -6.77 15.68 1.73
CA VAL A 13 -5.47 14.99 1.57
C VAL A 13 -5.41 14.61 0.10
N SER A 14 -4.47 15.19 -0.65
CA SER A 14 -4.25 14.84 -2.06
C SER A 14 -4.29 13.32 -2.18
N LYS A 15 -5.28 12.80 -2.92
CA LYS A 15 -5.52 11.37 -3.04
C LYS A 15 -4.20 10.69 -3.42
N VAL A 16 -3.70 9.85 -2.51
CA VAL A 16 -2.50 9.03 -2.75
C VAL A 16 -2.80 8.16 -3.96
N SER A 17 -1.90 8.15 -4.94
CA SER A 17 -2.05 7.47 -6.22
C SER A 17 -1.12 6.27 -6.29
N PHE A 18 -1.58 5.16 -6.86
CA PHE A 18 -0.75 3.98 -7.00
C PHE A 18 0.47 4.28 -7.88
N ALA A 19 0.26 4.79 -9.09
CA ALA A 19 1.33 5.04 -10.05
C ALA A 19 2.34 6.09 -9.55
N ARG A 20 1.86 7.15 -8.90
CA ARG A 20 2.72 8.26 -8.45
C ARG A 20 3.41 7.97 -7.11
N ASP A 21 2.69 7.41 -6.15
CA ASP A 21 3.13 7.41 -4.75
C ASP A 21 3.48 6.01 -4.22
N ILE A 22 2.75 4.96 -4.64
CA ILE A 22 2.92 3.60 -4.09
C ILE A 22 3.88 2.76 -4.93
N ARG A 23 3.68 2.71 -6.23
CA ARG A 23 4.48 1.93 -7.18
C ARG A 23 5.98 2.24 -7.08
N PRO A 24 6.43 3.50 -6.92
CA PRO A 24 7.85 3.80 -6.77
C PRO A 24 8.48 3.34 -5.46
N LEU A 25 7.69 2.98 -4.43
CA LEU A 25 8.23 2.45 -3.17
C LEU A 25 8.77 1.03 -3.31
N PHE A 26 8.29 0.28 -4.30
CA PHE A 26 8.75 -1.07 -4.62
C PHE A 26 9.90 -1.01 -5.64
N ARG A 27 11.07 -1.53 -5.25
CA ARG A 27 12.25 -1.60 -6.12
C ARG A 27 12.06 -2.72 -7.15
N SER A 28 12.77 -2.67 -8.26
CA SER A 28 12.72 -3.73 -9.29
C SER A 28 13.01 -5.12 -8.70
N VAL A 29 14.00 -5.22 -7.80
CA VAL A 29 14.34 -6.47 -7.10
C VAL A 29 13.20 -6.99 -6.21
N ASP A 30 12.40 -6.10 -5.62
CA ASP A 30 11.25 -6.51 -4.80
C ASP A 30 10.17 -7.10 -5.72
N ILE A 31 9.90 -6.43 -6.84
CA ILE A 31 8.90 -6.85 -7.83
C ILE A 31 9.27 -8.19 -8.46
N GLU A 32 10.52 -8.37 -8.88
CA GLU A 32 11.00 -9.60 -9.50
C GLU A 32 10.88 -10.80 -8.55
N HIS A 33 11.27 -10.65 -7.28
CA HIS A 33 11.13 -11.71 -6.29
C HIS A 33 9.67 -12.07 -6.03
N MET A 34 8.80 -11.07 -5.86
CA MET A 34 7.40 -11.31 -5.50
C MET A 34 6.57 -11.86 -6.67
N LYS A 35 6.93 -11.52 -7.91
CA LYS A 35 6.26 -12.01 -9.12
C LYS A 35 6.31 -13.52 -9.25
N GLY A 36 7.40 -14.17 -8.82
CA GLY A 36 7.51 -15.64 -8.79
C GLY A 36 6.53 -16.32 -7.83
N MET A 37 5.99 -15.57 -6.86
CA MET A 37 4.96 -16.02 -5.91
C MET A 37 3.57 -15.49 -6.26
N GLU A 38 3.38 -15.01 -7.49
CA GLU A 38 2.11 -14.44 -7.98
C GLU A 38 1.63 -13.22 -7.18
N ILE A 39 2.54 -12.52 -6.49
CA ILE A 39 2.30 -11.27 -5.80
C ILE A 39 2.79 -10.13 -6.68
N LEU A 40 1.86 -9.51 -7.42
CA LEU A 40 2.16 -8.54 -8.48
C LEU A 40 2.25 -7.12 -7.92
N LEU A 41 3.37 -6.81 -7.25
CA LEU A 41 3.58 -5.51 -6.57
C LEU A 41 3.52 -4.29 -7.49
N ASP A 42 3.76 -4.47 -8.79
CA ASP A 42 3.73 -3.41 -9.79
C ASP A 42 2.45 -3.35 -10.62
N ASP A 43 1.52 -4.29 -10.41
CA ASP A 43 0.27 -4.35 -11.15
C ASP A 43 -0.84 -3.67 -10.35
N TYR A 44 -1.33 -2.55 -10.88
CA TYR A 44 -2.42 -1.80 -10.25
C TYR A 44 -3.68 -2.66 -10.09
N LYS A 45 -4.09 -3.42 -11.12
CA LYS A 45 -5.34 -4.19 -11.08
C LYS A 45 -5.30 -5.26 -9.99
N TYR A 46 -4.15 -5.94 -9.83
CA TYR A 46 -3.93 -6.90 -8.76
C TYR A 46 -3.97 -6.21 -7.38
N MET A 47 -3.21 -5.13 -7.21
CA MET A 47 -3.09 -4.45 -5.92
C MET A 47 -4.41 -3.77 -5.51
N SER A 48 -5.16 -3.22 -6.46
CA SER A 48 -6.44 -2.54 -6.25
C SER A 48 -7.66 -3.45 -6.38
N ASP A 49 -7.51 -4.77 -6.41
CA ASP A 49 -8.64 -5.69 -6.61
C ASP A 49 -9.63 -5.61 -5.45
N ALA A 50 -10.78 -4.98 -5.71
CA ALA A 50 -11.83 -4.76 -4.75
C ALA A 50 -12.75 -6.00 -4.55
N THR A 51 -12.62 -7.05 -5.38
CA THR A 51 -13.52 -8.22 -5.38
C THR A 51 -13.65 -8.85 -3.99
N ASN A 52 -12.54 -8.87 -3.23
CA ASN A 52 -12.48 -9.33 -1.84
C ASN A 52 -12.06 -8.22 -0.87
N GLY A 53 -12.49 -6.98 -1.11
CA GLY A 53 -12.23 -5.84 -0.24
C GLY A 53 -10.75 -5.45 -0.16
N TYR A 54 -10.05 -5.38 -1.29
CA TYR A 54 -8.63 -5.00 -1.39
C TYR A 54 -7.67 -5.93 -0.64
N GLN A 55 -8.03 -7.21 -0.53
CA GLN A 55 -7.26 -8.20 0.24
C GLN A 55 -5.79 -8.32 -0.21
N ASN A 56 -5.50 -8.14 -1.51
CA ASN A 56 -4.12 -8.21 -2.01
C ASN A 56 -3.25 -7.09 -1.42
N ALA A 57 -3.71 -5.83 -1.51
CA ALA A 57 -3.01 -4.71 -0.87
C ALA A 57 -2.90 -4.89 0.64
N GLN A 58 -3.95 -5.38 1.30
CA GLN A 58 -3.93 -5.62 2.75
C GLN A 58 -2.90 -6.67 3.15
N ARG A 59 -2.77 -7.78 2.40
CA ARG A 59 -1.75 -8.81 2.65
C ARG A 59 -0.34 -8.24 2.53
N VAL A 60 -0.09 -7.45 1.48
CA VAL A 60 1.21 -6.77 1.30
C VAL A 60 1.49 -5.84 2.48
N TYR A 61 0.52 -5.03 2.89
CA TYR A 61 0.65 -4.14 4.03
C TYR A 61 0.96 -4.90 5.33
N ASP A 62 0.22 -5.97 5.62
CA ASP A 62 0.40 -6.79 6.81
C ASP A 62 1.83 -7.39 6.88
N SER A 63 2.39 -7.81 5.75
CA SER A 63 3.78 -8.28 5.67
C SER A 63 4.81 -7.16 5.86
N LEU A 64 4.56 -5.95 5.34
CA LEU A 64 5.45 -4.80 5.52
C LEU A 64 5.47 -4.31 6.98
N THR A 65 4.33 -4.38 7.68
CA THR A 65 4.22 -4.02 9.09
C THR A 65 4.72 -5.12 10.04
N GLY A 66 4.93 -6.34 9.55
CA GLY A 66 5.27 -7.50 10.37
C GLY A 66 4.10 -8.04 11.19
N LYS A 67 2.87 -7.79 10.72
CA LYS A 67 1.65 -8.38 11.30
C LYS A 67 1.52 -9.86 10.89
N THR A 68 2.11 -10.21 9.74
CA THR A 68 2.33 -11.58 9.29
C THR A 68 3.82 -11.86 9.20
N GLU A 69 4.19 -13.13 9.41
CA GLU A 69 5.56 -13.61 9.24
C GLU A 69 5.70 -14.44 7.95
N PRO A 70 6.84 -14.35 7.23
CA PRO A 70 7.98 -13.49 7.53
C PRO A 70 7.68 -12.00 7.25
N ARG A 71 8.15 -11.10 8.11
CA ARG A 71 8.11 -9.65 7.83
C ARG A 71 8.95 -9.31 6.59
N MET A 72 8.41 -8.42 5.74
CA MET A 72 9.06 -7.97 4.52
C MET A 72 9.65 -6.55 4.64
N PRO A 73 10.82 -6.28 4.01
CA PRO A 73 11.75 -7.27 3.46
C PRO A 73 12.40 -8.10 4.59
N PRO A 74 12.79 -9.37 4.33
CA PRO A 74 13.42 -10.22 5.34
C PRO A 74 14.71 -9.57 5.86
N ASN A 75 14.90 -9.55 7.18
CA ASN A 75 16.05 -8.91 7.85
C ASN A 75 16.23 -7.40 7.59
N GLY A 76 15.26 -6.74 6.95
CA GLY A 76 15.29 -5.31 6.67
C GLY A 76 16.20 -4.92 5.47
N PRO A 77 16.45 -3.62 5.27
CA PRO A 77 15.88 -2.51 6.04
C PRO A 77 14.36 -2.42 5.84
N TYR A 78 13.62 -2.27 6.94
CA TYR A 78 12.17 -2.14 6.88
C TYR A 78 11.75 -0.76 6.34
N TRP A 79 10.53 -0.68 5.82
CA TRP A 79 9.94 0.59 5.43
C TRP A 79 9.85 1.54 6.63
N SER A 80 10.12 2.82 6.39
CA SER A 80 9.91 3.88 7.38
C SER A 80 8.41 4.06 7.65
N LYS A 81 8.09 4.67 8.79
CA LYS A 81 6.70 4.99 9.15
C LYS A 81 5.99 5.77 8.04
N ASP A 82 6.63 6.77 7.46
CA ASP A 82 6.02 7.59 6.41
C ASP A 82 5.64 6.79 5.16
N LYS A 83 6.44 5.79 4.78
CA LYS A 83 6.11 4.89 3.66
C LYS A 83 4.92 3.99 3.99
N LEU A 84 4.87 3.49 5.23
CA LEU A 84 3.74 2.68 5.71
C LEU A 84 2.46 3.52 5.77
N ASP A 85 2.52 4.73 6.32
CA ASP A 85 1.39 5.67 6.36
C ASP A 85 0.90 6.02 4.94
N LEU A 86 1.82 6.22 3.98
CA LEU A 86 1.46 6.48 2.59
C LEU A 86 0.69 5.31 1.97
N PHE A 87 1.17 4.08 2.18
CA PHE A 87 0.49 2.87 1.72
C PHE A 87 -0.88 2.69 2.39
N GLU A 88 -0.96 2.88 3.71
CA GLU A 88 -2.22 2.75 4.46
C GLU A 88 -3.26 3.77 3.98
N ASN A 89 -2.84 5.01 3.75
CA ASN A 89 -3.70 6.07 3.23
C ASN A 89 -4.17 5.77 1.81
N TRP A 90 -3.36 5.13 0.98
CA TRP A 90 -3.78 4.67 -0.35
C TRP A 90 -4.90 3.62 -0.27
N VAL A 91 -4.74 2.61 0.60
CA VAL A 91 -5.77 1.57 0.82
C VAL A 91 -7.06 2.19 1.40
N LYS A 92 -6.96 3.01 2.44
CA LYS A 92 -8.10 3.73 3.04
C LYS A 92 -8.78 4.69 2.07
N GLY A 93 -8.00 5.26 1.14
CA GLY A 93 -8.46 6.14 0.07
C GLY A 93 -9.12 5.41 -1.11
N GLY A 94 -9.32 4.09 -1.01
CA GLY A 94 -9.96 3.28 -2.06
C GLY A 94 -9.06 2.97 -3.24
N CYS A 95 -7.76 2.78 -2.98
CA CYS A 95 -6.76 2.31 -3.93
C CYS A 95 -6.76 3.10 -5.25
N GLN A 96 -6.57 4.42 -5.20
CA GLN A 96 -6.61 5.27 -6.40
C GLN A 96 -5.48 4.91 -7.38
N PRO A 97 -5.71 5.00 -8.71
CA PRO A 97 -4.70 4.68 -9.72
C PRO A 97 -3.47 5.58 -9.64
#